data_AF-A0A920UD95-F1
#
_entry.id   AF-A0A920UD95-F1
#
_cell.length_a   1.000
_cell.length_b   1.000
_cell.length_c   1.000
_cell.angle_alpha   90.00
_cell.angle_beta   90.00
_cell.angle_gamma   90.00
#
_symmetry.space_group_name_H-M   'P 1'
#
loop_
_entity.id
_entity.type
_entity.pdbx_description
1 polymer ?
#
loop_
_entity_poly.entity_id
_entity_poly.type
_entity_poly.pdbx_seq_one_letter_code
_entity_poly.pdbx_strand_id
1 'polypeptide(L)'
;MSTKYSIPYQLDTIQGGIRCPDCFINSTYTVALHPGSLSFLYNSQSRRKNGFKIKPTQNNLKELGQALNLYFIYFFGRNLKSYSLLKDNSWKN
;
A
#
# COMPACT_ATOMS: atom_id res chain seq x y z
N MET A 1 -8.92 28.56 3.26
CA MET A 1 -8.62 27.44 4.17
C MET A 1 -7.99 26.32 3.36
N SER A 2 -6.66 26.16 3.40
CA SER A 2 -6.00 25.00 2.78
C SER A 2 -6.38 23.78 3.61
N THR A 3 -7.26 22.94 3.07
CA THR A 3 -7.53 21.60 3.58
C THR A 3 -6.18 20.93 3.83
N LYS A 4 -5.88 20.66 5.10
CA LYS A 4 -4.73 19.86 5.54
C LYS A 4 -4.90 18.42 5.04
N TYR A 5 -4.90 18.21 3.74
CA TYR A 5 -4.64 16.90 3.17
C TYR A 5 -3.19 16.61 3.52
N SER A 6 -2.99 15.90 4.63
CA SER A 6 -1.68 15.42 5.04
C SER A 6 -1.07 14.73 3.82
N ILE A 7 -0.02 15.33 3.25
CA ILE A 7 0.64 14.80 2.07
C ILE A 7 0.95 13.32 2.36
N PRO A 8 0.42 12.39 1.55
CA PRO A 8 0.49 10.98 1.87
C PRO A 8 1.96 10.52 1.83
N TYR A 9 2.29 9.60 2.72
CA TYR A 9 3.51 8.81 2.58
C TYR A 9 3.41 8.02 1.28
N GLN A 10 4.53 7.65 0.68
CA GLN A 10 4.53 7.01 -0.63
C GLN A 10 5.29 5.70 -0.57
N LEU A 11 4.64 4.59 -0.90
CA LEU A 11 5.36 3.34 -1.15
C LEU A 11 6.17 3.52 -2.44
N ASP A 12 7.48 3.36 -2.35
CA ASP A 12 8.39 3.36 -3.48
C ASP A 12 8.79 1.91 -3.79
N THR A 13 8.28 1.40 -4.92
CA THR A 13 8.58 0.02 -5.33
C THR A 13 9.98 -0.12 -5.92
N ILE A 14 10.60 0.97 -6.37
CA ILE A 14 11.97 1.00 -6.90
C ILE A 14 12.96 0.72 -5.76
N GLN A 15 12.78 1.42 -4.64
CA GLN A 15 13.65 1.31 -3.46
C GLN A 15 13.17 0.29 -2.42
N GLY A 16 11.95 -0.23 -2.57
CA GLY A 16 11.36 -1.20 -1.64
C GLY A 16 11.00 -0.60 -0.27
N GLY A 17 10.69 0.69 -0.21
CA GLY A 17 10.54 1.43 1.05
C GLY A 17 9.34 2.38 1.07
N ILE A 18 9.18 3.09 2.19
CA ILE A 18 8.17 4.14 2.35
C ILE A 18 8.88 5.49 2.38
N ARG A 19 8.55 6.37 1.42
CA ARG A 19 8.99 7.75 1.36
C ARG A 19 8.16 8.62 2.29
N CYS A 20 8.86 9.50 2.98
CA CYS A 20 8.27 10.57 3.75
C CYS A 20 7.54 11.57 2.83
N PRO A 21 6.62 12.39 3.37
CA PRO A 21 5.94 13.42 2.58
C PRO A 21 6.90 14.42 1.89
N ASP A 22 8.02 14.76 2.55
CA ASP A 22 9.04 15.66 2.00
C ASP A 22 9.94 14.96 0.97
N CYS A 23 9.86 13.63 0.89
CA CYS A 23 10.65 12.76 0.03
C CYS A 23 9.88 12.32 -1.22
N PHE A 24 8.71 12.93 -1.48
CA PHE A 24 7.78 12.52 -2.52
C PHE A 24 8.39 12.63 -3.92
N ILE A 25 8.11 11.65 -4.77
CA ILE A 25 8.56 11.66 -6.16
C ILE A 25 7.40 11.44 -7.12
N ASN A 26 7.51 12.01 -8.32
CA ASN A 26 6.54 11.72 -9.38
C ASN A 26 7.03 10.53 -10.22
N SER A 27 6.50 9.34 -9.94
CA SER A 27 6.88 8.10 -10.63
C SER A 27 5.68 7.17 -10.76
N THR A 28 5.61 6.46 -11.89
CA THR A 28 4.60 5.41 -12.12
C THR A 28 4.80 4.19 -11.23
N TYR A 29 5.98 4.04 -10.61
CA TYR A 29 6.35 2.95 -9.69
C TYR A 29 6.22 3.35 -8.22
N THR A 30 5.27 4.23 -7.94
CA THR A 30 4.99 4.67 -6.59
C THR A 30 3.50 4.76 -6.30
N VAL A 31 3.10 4.55 -5.04
CA VAL A 31 1.70 4.61 -4.59
C VAL A 31 1.60 5.44 -3.32
N ALA A 32 0.67 6.41 -3.31
CA ALA A 32 0.32 7.14 -2.11
C ALA A 32 -0.36 6.21 -1.09
N LEU A 33 0.11 6.28 0.15
CA LEU A 33 -0.41 5.55 1.29
C LEU A 33 -1.04 6.54 2.27
N HIS A 34 -2.31 6.33 2.56
CA HIS A 34 -2.97 7.09 3.62
C HIS A 34 -2.48 6.63 5.01
N PRO A 35 -2.62 7.49 6.04
CA PRO A 35 -2.17 7.17 7.39
C PRO A 35 -2.70 5.83 7.94
N GLY A 36 -3.93 5.43 7.58
CA GLY A 36 -4.49 4.14 7.98
C GLY A 36 -3.74 2.94 7.39
N SER A 37 -3.42 3.00 6.11
CA SER A 37 -2.66 1.95 5.40
C SER A 37 -1.23 1.86 5.92
N LEU A 38 -0.60 3.02 6.19
CA LEU A 38 0.73 3.10 6.80
C LEU A 38 0.74 2.51 8.22
N SER A 39 -0.23 2.89 9.05
CA SER A 39 -0.35 2.39 10.42
C SER A 39 -0.53 0.86 10.44
N PHE A 40 -1.35 0.32 9.54
CA PHE A 40 -1.51 -1.12 9.39
C PHE A 40 -0.18 -1.82 9.04
N LEU A 41 0.56 -1.31 8.05
CA LEU A 41 1.87 -1.87 7.66
C LEU A 41 2.90 -1.81 8.80
N TYR A 42 2.99 -0.68 9.50
CA TYR A 42 3.91 -0.53 10.62
C TYR A 42 3.61 -1.52 11.75
N ASN A 43 2.33 -1.71 12.09
CA ASN A 43 1.91 -2.63 13.14
C ASN A 43 2.06 -4.10 12.73
N SER A 44 1.86 -4.45 11.45
CA SER A 44 2.04 -5.82 10.97
C SER A 44 3.52 -6.24 11.01
N GLN A 45 4.45 -5.32 10.72
CA GLN A 45 5.88 -5.60 10.80
C GLN A 45 6.40 -5.63 12.24
N SER A 46 5.90 -4.75 13.11
CA SER A 46 6.48 -4.55 14.45
C SER A 46 6.23 -5.70 15.44
N ARG A 47 5.52 -6.79 15.06
CA ARG A 47 5.14 -7.93 15.92
C ARG A 47 4.67 -7.49 17.33
N ARG A 48 4.09 -6.28 17.47
CA ARG A 48 3.69 -5.79 18.78
C ARG A 48 2.56 -6.69 19.26
N LYS A 49 2.87 -7.56 20.22
CA LYS A 49 1.93 -8.42 20.98
C LYS A 49 0.93 -7.62 21.82
N ASN A 50 0.79 -6.32 21.58
CA ASN A 50 -0.17 -5.49 22.26
C ASN A 50 -1.51 -5.75 21.57
N GLY A 51 -2.50 -6.25 22.30
CA GLY A 51 -3.76 -6.80 21.81
C GLY A 51 -4.63 -5.91 20.89
N PHE A 52 -4.15 -4.73 20.52
CA PHE A 52 -4.75 -3.86 19.50
C PHE A 52 -4.37 -4.34 18.09
N LYS A 53 -5.18 -5.26 17.55
CA LYS A 53 -5.16 -5.56 16.11
C LYS A 53 -5.84 -4.41 15.35
N ILE A 54 -5.04 -3.55 14.72
CA ILE A 54 -5.59 -2.58 13.76
C ILE A 54 -6.14 -3.37 12.57
N LYS A 55 -7.46 -3.36 12.42
CA LYS A 55 -8.12 -3.92 11.24
C LYS A 55 -8.10 -2.89 10.12
N PRO A 56 -7.55 -3.21 8.93
CA PRO A 56 -7.58 -2.31 7.80
C PRO A 56 -9.02 -2.15 7.32
N THR A 57 -9.40 -0.94 6.92
CA THR A 57 -10.67 -0.72 6.21
C THR A 57 -10.58 -1.27 4.79
N GLN A 58 -11.73 -1.40 4.10
CA GLN A 58 -11.75 -1.81 2.69
C GLN A 58 -10.94 -0.85 1.80
N ASN A 59 -10.94 0.45 2.10
CA ASN A 59 -10.10 1.42 1.38
C ASN A 59 -8.61 1.18 1.61
N ASN A 60 -8.21 0.88 2.85
CA ASN A 60 -6.82 0.53 3.14
C ASN A 60 -6.41 -0.76 2.40
N LEU A 61 -7.28 -1.77 2.37
CA LEU A 61 -7.02 -3.00 1.62
C LEU A 61 -6.86 -2.75 0.12
N LYS A 62 -7.68 -1.86 -0.46
CA LYS A 62 -7.57 -1.47 -1.87
C LYS A 62 -6.24 -0.78 -2.17
N GLU A 63 -5.83 0.18 -1.33
CA GLU A 63 -4.55 0.86 -1.46
C GLU A 63 -3.37 -0.09 -1.36
N LEU A 64 -3.36 -0.95 -0.33
CA LEU A 64 -2.30 -1.94 -0.13
C LEU A 64 -2.25 -2.95 -1.27
N GLY A 65 -3.40 -3.38 -1.78
CA GLY A 65 -3.49 -4.25 -2.94
C GLY A 65 -2.94 -3.62 -4.22
N GLN A 66 -3.14 -2.32 -4.44
CA GLN A 66 -2.53 -1.57 -5.54
C GLN A 66 -1.01 -1.47 -5.37
N ALA A 67 -0.56 -1.14 -4.16
CA ALA A 67 0.85 -0.97 -3.85
C ALA A 67 1.63 -2.29 -4.02
N LEU A 68 1.08 -3.41 -3.54
CA LEU A 68 1.65 -4.74 -3.75
C LEU A 68 1.66 -5.15 -5.23
N ASN A 69 0.58 -4.86 -5.97
CA ASN A 69 0.56 -5.17 -7.40
C ASN A 69 1.63 -4.41 -8.16
N LEU A 70 1.83 -3.12 -7.84
CA LEU A 70 2.86 -2.31 -8.46
C LEU A 70 4.26 -2.85 -8.16
N TYR A 71 4.49 -3.29 -6.92
CA TYR A 71 5.74 -3.94 -6.53
C TYR A 71 6.01 -5.20 -7.38
N PHE A 72 4.99 -6.04 -7.58
CA PHE A 72 5.12 -7.23 -8.40
C PHE A 72 5.35 -6.91 -9.88
N ILE A 73 4.63 -5.93 -10.45
CA ILE A 73 4.86 -5.48 -11.83
C ILE A 73 6.30 -5.00 -11.99
N TYR A 74 6.79 -4.19 -11.05
CA TYR A 74 8.14 -3.66 -11.10
C TYR A 74 9.20 -4.77 -11.07
N PHE A 75 9.09 -5.71 -10.13
CA PHE A 75 10.10 -6.76 -9.96
C PHE A 75 10.03 -7.86 -11.04
N PHE A 76 8.83 -8.27 -11.46
CA PHE A 76 8.65 -9.38 -12.40
C PHE A 76 8.43 -8.93 -13.84
N GLY A 77 8.31 -7.62 -14.11
CA GLY A 77 7.98 -7.07 -15.43
C GLY A 77 6.57 -7.41 -15.92
N ARG A 78 5.72 -8.01 -15.08
CA ARG A 78 4.35 -8.42 -15.43
C ARG A 78 3.47 -8.59 -14.19
N ASN A 79 2.16 -8.56 -14.39
CA ASN A 79 1.22 -9.00 -13.36
C ASN A 79 1.37 -10.49 -13.07
N LEU A 80 1.33 -10.87 -11.80
CA LEU A 80 1.30 -12.27 -11.40
C LEU A 80 -0.05 -12.88 -11.77
N LYS A 81 -0.04 -14.03 -12.45
CA LYS A 81 -1.28 -14.76 -12.82
C LYS A 81 -2.16 -15.04 -11.60
N SER A 82 -1.55 -15.39 -10.47
CA SER A 82 -2.25 -15.61 -9.20
C SER A 82 -2.97 -14.36 -8.70
N TYR A 83 -2.36 -13.18 -8.83
CA TYR A 83 -2.99 -11.91 -8.47
C TYR A 83 -4.23 -11.64 -9.33
N SER A 84 -4.12 -11.81 -10.65
CA SER A 84 -5.27 -11.65 -11.56
C SER A 84 -6.39 -12.63 -11.23
N LEU A 85 -6.07 -13.91 -11.05
CA LEU A 85 -7.04 -14.95 -10.69
C LEU A 85 -7.75 -14.65 -9.36
N LEU A 86 -7.02 -14.20 -8.34
CA LEU A 86 -7.62 -13.84 -7.07
C LEU A 86 -8.51 -12.61 -7.20
N LYS A 87 -8.12 -11.61 -7.98
CA LYS A 87 -8.93 -10.41 -8.23
C LYS A 87 -10.21 -10.74 -8.99
N ASP A 88 -10.15 -11.59 -10.00
CA ASP A 88 -11.33 -11.94 -10.81
C ASP A 88 -12.34 -12.80 -10.04
N ASN A 89 -11.89 -13.54 -9.03
CA ASN A 89 -12.74 -14.41 -8.21
C ASN A 89 -13.19 -13.79 -6.88
N SER A 90 -12.52 -12.76 -6.38
CA SER A 90 -12.86 -12.10 -5.11
C SER A 90 -14.09 -11.20 -5.17
N TRP A 91 -14.61 -10.91 -6.36
CA TRP A 91 -15.80 -10.07 -6.59
C TRP A 91 -17.04 -10.90 -6.95
N LYS A 92 -16.92 -12.24 -6.92
CA LYS A 92 -18.02 -13.18 -7.21
C LYS A 92 -18.75 -13.68 -5.95
N ASN A 93 -18.32 -13.26 -4.76
CA ASN A 93 -18.93 -13.61 -3.48
C ASN A 93 -19.36 -12.35 -2.72
#